data_AF-A0A6M8SSI3-F1
#
_entry.id   AF-A0A6M8SSI3-F1
#
_cell.length_a   1.000
_cell.length_b   1.000
_cell.length_c   1.000
_cell.angle_alpha   90.00
_cell.angle_beta   90.00
_cell.angle_gamma   90.00
#
_symmetry.space_group_name_H-M   'P 1'
#
loop_
_entity.id
_entity.type
_entity.pdbx_description
1 polymer ?
#
loop_
_entity_poly.entity_id
_entity_poly.type
_entity_poly.pdbx_seq_one_letter_code
_entity_poly.pdbx_strand_id
1 'polypeptide(L)'
;MNTALTAAEQGGLMRRISDLESGSARQWYWLEIAQNYPHGTASKKEKILGIALQIFGINACQAILQRLGLTGLALYQTASDTFWRLVQHKTNDAILIIGGVLALLIGFNRLPASQQLAAWCLAIGGAFWQIARIIRTPAPAPSSEAVGAEDSLGLQGLLITAGVSPAVSTALIKGLIQAPQQFLAPLLVNLPELAPASQPSRAQQYYCSALPWLLIGTTSSAIIGALPPIWGGITVLVLLLLLAYGIHRSAKPLALLAISWLTCGLLAQLTHWI
;
A
#
# COMPACT_ATOMS: atom_id res chain seq x y z
N MET A 1 -11.99 -0.75 -24.43
CA MET A 1 -11.95 0.63 -23.91
C MET A 1 -10.49 1.03 -23.78
N ASN A 2 -10.07 2.14 -24.40
CA ASN A 2 -8.69 2.64 -24.27
C ASN A 2 -8.44 3.03 -22.81
N THR A 3 -7.70 2.19 -22.08
CA THR A 3 -7.43 2.37 -20.65
C THR A 3 -6.26 3.32 -20.40
N ALA A 4 -5.38 3.56 -21.37
CA ALA A 4 -4.22 4.43 -21.22
C ALA A 4 -4.59 5.90 -20.94
N LEU A 5 -3.71 6.62 -20.27
CA LEU A 5 -3.81 8.08 -20.09
C LEU A 5 -3.37 8.78 -21.39
N THR A 6 -4.12 9.79 -21.80
CA THR A 6 -3.68 10.68 -22.90
C THR A 6 -2.45 11.49 -22.49
N ALA A 7 -1.69 12.02 -23.45
CA ALA A 7 -0.49 12.80 -23.14
C ALA A 7 -0.78 14.02 -22.23
N ALA A 8 -1.92 14.70 -22.43
CA ALA A 8 -2.35 15.80 -21.57
C ALA A 8 -2.69 15.34 -20.14
N GLU A 9 -3.37 14.18 -19.99
CA GLU A 9 -3.68 13.60 -18.69
C GLU A 9 -2.42 13.12 -17.95
N GLN A 10 -1.44 12.58 -18.67
CA GLN A 10 -0.14 12.20 -18.09
C GLN A 10 0.57 13.43 -17.54
N GLY A 11 0.70 14.50 -18.34
CA GLY A 11 1.30 15.75 -17.88
C GLY A 11 0.54 16.38 -16.71
N GLY A 12 -0.79 16.34 -16.73
CA GLY A 12 -1.63 16.81 -15.62
C GLY A 12 -1.38 16.04 -14.31
N LEU A 13 -1.34 14.70 -14.38
CA LEU A 13 -1.05 13.86 -13.22
C LEU A 13 0.37 14.03 -12.70
N MET A 14 1.38 14.13 -13.56
CA MET A 14 2.78 14.33 -13.14
C MET A 14 2.94 15.64 -12.36
N ARG A 15 2.29 16.72 -12.79
CA ARG A 15 2.28 18.01 -12.08
C ARG A 15 1.61 17.88 -10.71
N ARG A 16 0.47 17.20 -10.62
CA ARG A 16 -0.18 16.92 -9.32
C ARG A 16 0.69 16.08 -8.40
N ILE A 17 1.40 15.09 -8.93
CA ILE A 17 2.32 14.28 -8.14
C ILE A 17 3.49 15.14 -7.66
N SER A 18 4.00 16.02 -8.51
CA SER A 18 5.01 17.01 -8.11
C SER A 18 4.52 17.87 -6.95
N ASP A 19 3.28 18.37 -6.99
CA ASP A 19 2.68 19.15 -5.90
C ASP A 19 2.60 18.34 -4.59
N LEU A 20 2.27 17.04 -4.68
CA LEU A 20 2.23 16.14 -3.53
C LEU A 20 3.61 15.82 -2.95
N GLU A 21 4.65 15.93 -3.76
CA GLU A 21 6.06 15.74 -3.38
C GLU A 21 6.75 17.08 -3.07
N SER A 22 5.98 18.16 -2.91
CA SER A 22 6.51 19.49 -2.67
C SER A 22 7.49 19.54 -1.49
N GLY A 23 8.60 20.25 -1.68
CA GLY A 23 9.68 20.34 -0.70
C GLY A 23 10.62 19.12 -0.67
N SER A 24 10.57 18.25 -1.69
CA SER A 24 11.53 17.17 -1.89
C SER A 24 12.17 17.22 -3.27
N ALA A 25 13.35 16.61 -3.43
CA ALA A 25 14.02 16.49 -4.73
C ALA A 25 13.13 15.81 -5.81
N ARG A 26 12.18 14.96 -5.39
CA ARG A 26 11.23 14.27 -6.27
C ARG A 26 10.26 15.21 -6.96
N GLN A 27 9.96 16.37 -6.35
CA GLN A 27 9.16 17.43 -6.97
C GLN A 27 9.72 17.79 -8.35
N TRP A 28 11.03 18.04 -8.41
CA TRP A 28 11.73 18.44 -9.62
C TRP A 28 11.80 17.32 -10.65
N TYR A 29 12.04 16.08 -10.23
CA TYR A 29 12.00 14.92 -11.13
C TYR A 29 10.68 14.83 -11.91
N TRP A 30 9.56 15.02 -11.24
CA TRP A 30 8.25 14.98 -11.89
C TRP A 30 8.03 16.18 -12.82
N LEU A 31 8.53 17.37 -12.47
CA LEU A 31 8.43 18.55 -13.33
C LEU A 31 9.27 18.41 -14.61
N GLU A 32 10.51 17.91 -14.51
CA GLU A 32 11.37 17.70 -15.69
C GLU A 32 10.73 16.73 -16.69
N ILE A 33 10.11 15.65 -16.20
CA ILE A 33 9.39 14.71 -17.08
C ILE A 33 8.13 15.37 -17.63
N ALA A 34 7.38 16.12 -16.81
CA ALA A 34 6.12 16.74 -17.21
C ALA A 34 6.27 17.81 -18.31
N GLN A 35 7.44 18.44 -18.45
CA GLN A 35 7.71 19.45 -19.50
C GLN A 35 7.50 18.90 -20.92
N ASN A 36 7.71 17.60 -21.14
CA ASN A 36 7.47 16.95 -22.44
C ASN A 36 5.98 16.73 -22.76
N TYR A 37 5.09 16.95 -21.80
CA TYR A 37 3.68 16.65 -21.94
C TYR A 37 2.86 17.95 -22.03
N PRO A 38 1.89 18.03 -22.95
CA PRO A 38 1.10 19.23 -23.14
C PRO A 38 0.34 19.62 -21.87
N HIS A 39 0.17 20.92 -21.67
CA HIS A 39 -0.78 21.44 -20.70
C HIS A 39 -2.18 21.34 -21.29
N GLY A 40 -3.08 20.60 -20.63
CA GLY A 40 -4.46 20.44 -21.05
C GLY A 40 -5.44 20.69 -19.91
N THR A 41 -6.72 20.81 -20.26
CA THR A 41 -7.79 20.91 -19.27
C THR A 41 -7.98 19.59 -18.54
N ALA A 42 -8.06 19.64 -17.20
CA ALA A 42 -8.14 18.44 -16.39
C ALA A 42 -9.38 17.59 -16.68
N SER A 43 -9.17 16.36 -17.14
CA SER A 43 -10.24 15.40 -17.42
C SER A 43 -10.89 14.87 -16.13
N LYS A 44 -12.09 14.29 -16.22
CA LYS A 44 -12.72 13.62 -15.06
C LYS A 44 -11.84 12.48 -14.52
N LYS A 45 -11.18 11.72 -15.41
CA LYS A 45 -10.29 10.62 -15.07
C LYS A 45 -9.07 11.12 -14.30
N GLU A 46 -8.44 12.19 -14.77
CA GLU A 46 -7.32 12.85 -14.08
C GLU A 46 -7.74 13.34 -12.69
N LYS A 47 -8.91 13.97 -12.55
CA LYS A 47 -9.42 14.44 -11.26
C LYS A 47 -9.62 13.31 -10.25
N ILE A 48 -10.25 12.20 -10.67
CA ILE A 48 -10.47 11.03 -9.82
C ILE A 48 -9.13 10.43 -9.36
N LEU A 49 -8.17 10.28 -10.29
CA LEU A 49 -6.84 9.78 -9.96
C LEU A 49 -6.06 10.74 -9.06
N GLY A 50 -6.20 12.06 -9.26
CA GLY A 50 -5.62 13.06 -8.38
C GLY A 50 -6.17 12.99 -6.95
N ILE A 51 -7.47 12.79 -6.80
CA ILE A 51 -8.11 12.57 -5.48
C ILE A 51 -7.61 11.27 -4.86
N ALA A 52 -7.53 10.18 -5.64
CA ALA A 52 -7.01 8.90 -5.15
C ALA A 52 -5.55 9.03 -4.66
N LEU A 53 -4.72 9.79 -5.39
CA LEU A 53 -3.34 10.07 -5.00
C LEU A 53 -3.25 10.89 -3.72
N GLN A 54 -4.14 11.87 -3.52
CA GLN A 54 -4.21 12.65 -2.28
C GLN A 54 -4.60 11.80 -1.07
N ILE A 55 -5.56 10.89 -1.24
CA ILE A 55 -6.10 10.09 -0.14
C ILE A 55 -5.18 8.91 0.21
N PHE A 56 -4.74 8.16 -0.80
CA PHE A 56 -4.03 6.89 -0.60
C PHE A 56 -2.51 7.00 -0.77
N GLY A 57 -2.04 8.06 -1.42
CA GLY A 57 -0.63 8.24 -1.77
C GLY A 57 -0.20 7.46 -3.01
N ILE A 58 0.95 7.84 -3.57
CA ILE A 58 1.48 7.28 -4.82
C ILE A 58 1.79 5.78 -4.73
N ASN A 59 2.27 5.30 -3.58
CA ASN A 59 2.62 3.90 -3.36
C ASN A 59 1.40 2.97 -3.50
N ALA A 60 0.25 3.36 -2.97
CA ALA A 60 -0.99 2.59 -3.10
C ALA A 60 -1.53 2.63 -4.54
N CYS A 61 -1.38 3.75 -5.25
CA CYS A 61 -1.90 3.91 -6.60
C CYS A 61 -0.97 3.37 -7.70
N GLN A 62 0.26 2.96 -7.38
CA GLN A 62 1.30 2.68 -8.38
C GLN A 62 0.88 1.64 -9.42
N ALA A 63 0.32 0.50 -8.99
CA ALA A 63 -0.09 -0.56 -9.92
C ALA A 63 -1.16 -0.10 -10.90
N ILE A 64 -2.07 0.78 -10.47
CA ILE A 64 -3.09 1.38 -11.32
C ILE A 64 -2.41 2.35 -12.29
N LEU A 65 -1.58 3.28 -11.79
CA LEU A 65 -0.90 4.27 -12.64
C LEU A 65 0.02 3.61 -13.68
N GLN A 66 0.67 2.50 -13.33
CA GLN A 66 1.51 1.73 -14.25
C GLN A 66 0.68 1.06 -15.36
N ARG A 67 -0.48 0.48 -15.02
CA ARG A 67 -1.43 -0.05 -16.03
C ARG A 67 -2.01 1.03 -16.92
N LEU A 68 -2.11 2.26 -16.42
CA LEU A 68 -2.56 3.43 -17.17
C LEU A 68 -1.45 4.06 -18.03
N GLY A 69 -0.22 3.55 -17.93
CA GLY A 69 0.93 3.95 -18.75
C GLY A 69 1.64 5.22 -18.28
N LEU A 70 1.50 5.62 -17.01
CA LEU A 70 2.21 6.79 -16.50
C LEU A 70 3.73 6.51 -16.43
N THR A 71 4.53 7.35 -17.08
CA THR A 71 6.00 7.27 -17.07
C THR A 71 6.58 7.83 -15.76
N GLY A 72 7.83 7.48 -15.43
CA GLY A 72 8.52 7.95 -14.21
C GLY A 72 8.23 7.18 -12.90
N LEU A 73 7.27 6.25 -12.91
CA LEU A 73 6.88 5.49 -11.71
C LEU A 73 7.92 4.51 -11.17
N ALA A 74 8.94 4.17 -11.96
CA ALA A 74 9.98 3.21 -11.56
C ALA A 74 10.70 3.64 -10.28
N LEU A 75 10.79 4.96 -10.04
CA LEU A 75 11.34 5.53 -8.81
C LEU A 75 10.64 5.02 -7.53
N TYR A 76 9.35 4.68 -7.62
CA TYR A 76 8.53 4.28 -6.47
C TYR A 76 8.36 2.77 -6.30
N GLN A 77 8.96 1.95 -7.18
CA GLN A 77 8.70 0.51 -7.23
C GLN A 77 9.05 -0.18 -5.90
N THR A 78 10.24 0.03 -5.38
CA THR A 78 10.67 -0.57 -4.11
C THR A 78 9.81 -0.12 -2.91
N ALA A 79 9.44 1.17 -2.86
CA ALA A 79 8.62 1.71 -1.78
C ALA A 79 7.19 1.15 -1.81
N SER A 80 6.59 1.07 -3.00
CA SER A 80 5.29 0.46 -3.23
C SER A 80 5.28 -1.04 -2.93
N ASP A 81 6.30 -1.79 -3.36
CA ASP A 81 6.43 -3.22 -3.04
C ASP A 81 6.54 -3.44 -1.52
N THR A 82 7.24 -2.55 -0.83
CA THR A 82 7.34 -2.60 0.64
C THR A 82 6.00 -2.28 1.30
N PHE A 83 5.29 -1.27 0.81
CA PHE A 83 3.94 -0.91 1.25
C PHE A 83 2.96 -2.08 1.09
N TRP A 84 2.90 -2.69 -0.09
CA TRP A 84 1.98 -3.80 -0.36
C TRP A 84 2.34 -5.08 0.40
N ARG A 85 3.64 -5.36 0.59
CA ARG A 85 4.08 -6.46 1.46
C ARG A 85 3.63 -6.26 2.90
N LEU A 86 3.70 -5.03 3.43
CA LEU A 86 3.19 -4.72 4.77
C LEU A 86 1.69 -4.96 4.87
N VAL A 87 0.90 -4.41 3.94
CA VAL A 87 -0.56 -4.59 3.90
C VAL A 87 -0.93 -6.07 3.80
N GLN A 88 -0.29 -6.81 2.90
CA GLN A 88 -0.50 -8.24 2.73
C GLN A 88 -0.17 -9.02 4.00
N HIS A 89 0.96 -8.73 4.64
CA HIS A 89 1.37 -9.40 5.88
C HIS A 89 0.35 -9.17 7.00
N LYS A 90 -0.08 -7.92 7.22
CA LYS A 90 -1.07 -7.57 8.25
C LYS A 90 -2.46 -8.13 7.96
N THR A 91 -2.81 -8.24 6.69
CA THR A 91 -4.06 -8.87 6.25
C THR A 91 -4.03 -10.37 6.50
N ASN A 92 -2.91 -11.04 6.21
CA ASN A 92 -2.75 -12.47 6.50
C ASN A 92 -2.81 -12.77 8.00
N ASP A 93 -2.18 -11.95 8.84
CA ASP A 93 -2.28 -12.07 10.31
C ASP A 93 -3.73 -12.00 10.79
N ALA A 94 -4.48 -11.01 10.30
CA ALA A 94 -5.89 -10.83 10.65
C ALA A 94 -6.75 -12.00 10.16
N ILE A 95 -6.58 -12.45 8.91
CA ILE A 95 -7.29 -13.61 8.34
C ILE A 95 -7.02 -14.86 9.17
N LEU A 96 -5.76 -15.16 9.47
CA LEU A 96 -5.36 -16.36 10.21
C LEU A 96 -5.99 -16.38 11.60
N ILE A 97 -5.86 -15.28 12.35
CA ILE A 97 -6.30 -15.20 13.75
C ILE A 97 -7.82 -15.16 13.85
N ILE A 98 -8.49 -14.32 13.05
CA ILE A 98 -9.95 -14.22 13.06
C ILE A 98 -10.57 -15.54 12.59
N GLY A 99 -10.06 -16.13 11.51
CA GLY A 99 -10.52 -17.43 11.01
C GLY A 99 -10.29 -18.56 12.02
N GLY A 100 -9.13 -18.59 12.68
CA GLY A 100 -8.82 -19.59 13.71
C GLY A 100 -9.73 -19.50 14.93
N VAL A 101 -9.97 -18.30 15.45
CA VAL A 101 -10.89 -18.09 16.59
C VAL A 101 -12.32 -18.43 16.20
N LEU A 102 -12.77 -18.03 15.01
CA LEU A 102 -14.11 -18.39 14.54
C LEU A 102 -14.26 -19.90 14.37
N ALA A 103 -13.27 -20.59 13.80
CA ALA A 103 -13.28 -22.04 13.68
C ALA A 103 -13.35 -22.76 15.03
N LEU A 104 -12.62 -22.27 16.04
CA LEU A 104 -12.72 -22.76 17.43
C LEU A 104 -14.14 -22.57 17.99
N LEU A 105 -14.72 -21.38 17.83
CA LEU A 105 -16.05 -21.08 18.34
C LEU A 105 -17.16 -21.91 17.67
N ILE A 106 -17.01 -22.17 16.36
CA ILE A 106 -17.88 -23.09 15.62
C ILE A 106 -17.69 -24.52 16.14
N GLY A 107 -16.45 -24.97 16.36
CA GLY A 107 -16.16 -26.30 16.92
C GLY A 107 -16.75 -26.52 18.31
N PHE A 108 -16.76 -25.49 19.16
CA PHE A 108 -17.43 -25.47 20.46
C PHE A 108 -18.96 -25.28 20.38
N ASN A 109 -19.53 -25.23 19.19
CA ASN A 109 -20.95 -24.99 18.94
C ASN A 109 -21.48 -23.73 19.66
N ARG A 110 -20.66 -22.66 19.71
CA ARG A 110 -21.03 -21.41 20.39
C ARG A 110 -22.04 -20.61 19.59
N LEU A 111 -22.91 -19.91 20.32
CA LEU A 111 -23.95 -19.07 19.75
C LEU A 111 -23.37 -18.00 18.80
N PRO A 112 -24.10 -17.61 17.74
CA PRO A 112 -23.67 -16.56 16.81
C PRO A 112 -23.33 -15.24 17.49
N ALA A 113 -24.05 -14.89 18.57
CA ALA A 113 -23.77 -13.70 19.36
C ALA A 113 -22.34 -13.71 19.95
N SER A 114 -21.87 -14.87 20.43
CA SER A 114 -20.50 -15.02 20.93
C SER A 114 -19.47 -14.91 19.82
N GLN A 115 -19.78 -15.42 18.62
CA GLN A 115 -18.91 -15.30 17.45
C GLN A 115 -18.80 -13.84 16.96
N GLN A 116 -19.90 -13.09 16.95
CA GLN A 116 -19.92 -11.66 16.65
C GLN A 116 -19.12 -10.85 17.67
N LEU A 117 -19.34 -11.11 18.96
CA LEU A 117 -18.59 -10.45 20.03
C LEU A 117 -17.09 -10.72 19.90
N ALA A 118 -16.70 -11.97 19.65
CA ALA A 118 -15.30 -12.33 19.43
C ALA A 118 -14.71 -11.61 18.21
N ALA A 119 -15.43 -11.54 17.09
CA ALA A 119 -14.99 -10.82 15.89
C ALA A 119 -14.77 -9.32 16.17
N TRP A 120 -15.65 -8.68 16.94
CA TRP A 120 -15.47 -7.30 17.39
C TRP A 120 -14.28 -7.11 18.34
N CYS A 121 -14.13 -7.99 19.32
CA CYS A 121 -12.99 -7.97 20.24
C CYS A 121 -11.67 -8.14 19.49
N LEU A 122 -11.62 -9.01 18.49
CA LEU A 122 -10.44 -9.19 17.63
C LEU A 122 -10.21 -7.98 16.71
N ALA A 123 -11.27 -7.38 16.18
CA ALA A 123 -11.16 -6.18 15.33
C ALA A 123 -10.48 -5.03 16.10
N ILE A 124 -11.03 -4.68 17.26
CA ILE A 124 -10.55 -3.55 18.07
C ILE A 124 -9.23 -3.92 18.76
N GLY A 125 -9.17 -5.10 19.39
CA GLY A 125 -7.99 -5.56 20.12
C GLY A 125 -6.79 -5.77 19.20
N GLY A 126 -7.00 -6.37 18.03
CA GLY A 126 -5.98 -6.54 17.00
C GLY A 126 -5.50 -5.20 16.45
N ALA A 127 -6.41 -4.30 16.08
CA ALA A 127 -6.04 -2.96 15.61
C ALA A 127 -5.24 -2.18 16.66
N PHE A 128 -5.72 -2.15 17.91
CA PHE A 128 -5.04 -1.49 19.02
C PHE A 128 -3.67 -2.09 19.29
N TRP A 129 -3.56 -3.41 19.32
CA TRP A 129 -2.29 -4.11 19.51
C TRP A 129 -1.27 -3.76 18.42
N GLN A 130 -1.68 -3.73 17.15
CA GLN A 130 -0.80 -3.38 16.05
C GLN A 130 -0.33 -1.92 16.14
N ILE A 131 -1.23 -0.98 16.48
CA ILE A 131 -0.88 0.43 16.70
C ILE A 131 0.11 0.56 17.86
N ALA A 132 -0.15 -0.11 18.98
CA ALA A 132 0.73 -0.09 20.16
C ALA A 132 2.14 -0.61 19.82
N ARG A 133 2.26 -1.63 18.95
CA ARG A 133 3.56 -2.11 18.46
C ARG A 133 4.30 -1.07 17.64
N ILE A 134 3.61 -0.32 16.77
CA ILE A 134 4.23 0.71 15.95
C ILE A 134 4.72 1.88 16.81
N ILE A 135 3.94 2.29 17.82
CA ILE A 135 4.32 3.35 18.77
C ILE A 135 5.64 3.01 19.49
N ARG A 136 5.83 1.73 19.83
CA ARG A 136 7.04 1.22 20.50
C ARG A 136 8.25 1.13 19.57
N THR A 137 8.05 1.21 18.25
CA THR A 137 9.16 1.20 17.29
C THR A 137 9.78 2.61 17.22
N PRO A 138 11.09 2.76 17.52
CA PRO A 138 11.75 4.06 17.47
C PRO A 138 11.62 4.68 16.08
N ALA A 139 11.37 6.00 16.04
CA ALA A 139 11.27 6.71 14.77
C ALA A 139 12.64 6.68 14.08
N PRO A 140 12.71 6.44 12.76
CA PRO A 140 13.95 6.71 12.04
C PRO A 140 14.32 8.19 12.26
N ALA A 141 15.62 8.45 12.43
CA ALA A 141 16.13 9.81 12.58
C ALA A 141 15.65 10.66 11.39
N PRO A 142 15.21 11.92 11.62
CA PRO A 142 14.86 12.79 10.51
C PRO A 142 16.08 12.94 9.61
N SER A 143 15.92 12.66 8.31
CA SER A 143 16.94 12.97 7.31
C SER A 143 17.15 14.48 7.32
N SER A 144 18.34 14.91 7.75
CA SER A 144 18.68 16.28 8.09
C SER A 144 19.00 17.16 6.87
N GLU A 145 18.30 17.00 5.76
CA GLU A 145 18.45 17.85 4.59
C GLU A 145 17.10 18.49 4.29
N ALA A 146 16.86 19.59 4.99
CA ALA A 146 15.96 20.60 4.47
C ALA A 146 16.61 21.15 3.22
N VAL A 147 15.95 20.92 2.09
CA VAL A 147 16.23 21.47 0.78
C VAL A 147 16.58 22.96 0.91
N GLY A 148 17.83 23.31 0.58
CA GLY A 148 18.40 24.65 0.73
C GLY A 148 17.79 25.64 -0.28
N ALA A 149 18.05 26.93 -0.12
CA ALA A 149 17.52 27.95 -1.05
C ALA A 149 18.02 27.74 -2.49
N GLU A 150 19.23 27.19 -2.64
CA GLU A 150 19.87 26.76 -3.88
C GLU A 150 19.12 25.64 -4.65
N ASP A 151 18.28 24.86 -3.97
CA ASP A 151 17.56 23.73 -4.57
C ASP A 151 16.28 24.15 -5.30
N SER A 152 16.01 25.46 -5.34
CA SER A 152 14.96 26.07 -6.17
C SER A 152 15.33 26.14 -7.65
N LEU A 153 16.57 25.78 -8.02
CA LEU A 153 17.13 25.84 -9.38
C LEU A 153 16.82 24.60 -10.24
N GLY A 154 16.00 23.66 -9.76
CA GLY A 154 15.61 22.46 -10.50
C GLY A 154 16.54 21.28 -10.33
N LEU A 155 16.25 20.17 -11.02
CA LEU A 155 16.99 18.91 -10.89
C LEU A 155 18.46 19.06 -11.30
N GLN A 156 18.76 19.99 -12.21
CA GLN A 156 20.14 20.29 -12.61
C GLN A 156 20.93 20.95 -11.49
N GLY A 157 20.32 21.90 -10.79
CA GLY A 157 20.93 22.55 -9.62
C GLY A 157 21.30 21.51 -8.57
N LEU A 158 20.36 20.61 -8.25
CA LEU A 158 20.56 19.51 -7.30
C LEU A 158 21.73 18.59 -7.67
N LEU A 159 21.92 18.28 -8.95
CA LEU A 159 23.06 17.47 -9.39
C LEU A 159 24.39 18.22 -9.25
N ILE A 160 24.40 19.52 -9.54
CA ILE A 160 25.61 20.34 -9.43
C ILE A 160 26.00 20.54 -7.96
N THR A 161 25.03 20.74 -7.06
CA THR A 161 25.29 20.85 -5.60
C THR A 161 25.81 19.53 -5.03
N ALA A 162 25.33 18.39 -5.56
CA ALA A 162 25.87 17.06 -5.25
C ALA A 162 27.28 16.78 -5.85
N GLY A 163 27.91 17.76 -6.51
CA GLY A 163 29.27 17.66 -7.04
C GLY A 163 29.37 17.05 -8.45
N VAL A 164 28.25 16.87 -9.16
CA VAL A 164 28.26 16.39 -10.55
C VAL A 164 28.67 17.51 -11.50
N SER A 165 29.51 17.19 -12.49
CA SER A 165 29.93 18.20 -13.47
C SER A 165 28.74 18.70 -14.33
N PRO A 166 28.73 19.98 -14.75
CA PRO A 166 27.63 20.56 -15.53
C PRO A 166 27.33 19.79 -16.84
N ALA A 167 28.37 19.27 -17.51
CA ALA A 167 28.20 18.48 -18.73
C ALA A 167 27.46 17.15 -18.47
N VAL A 168 27.82 16.45 -17.38
CA VAL A 168 27.18 15.19 -17.00
C VAL A 168 25.75 15.43 -16.51
N SER A 169 25.50 16.46 -15.70
CA SER A 169 24.14 16.81 -15.24
C SER A 169 23.20 17.09 -16.43
N THR A 170 23.66 17.85 -17.42
CA THR A 170 22.88 18.17 -18.63
C THR A 170 22.57 16.89 -19.43
N ALA A 171 23.55 15.99 -19.57
CA ALA A 171 23.36 14.73 -20.27
C ALA A 171 22.35 13.82 -19.56
N LEU A 172 22.43 13.73 -18.23
CA LEU A 172 21.50 12.95 -17.41
C LEU A 172 20.07 13.48 -17.51
N ILE A 173 19.87 14.81 -17.48
CA ILE A 173 18.54 15.40 -17.59
C ILE A 173 17.95 15.23 -18.99
N LYS A 174 18.73 15.49 -20.04
CA LYS A 174 18.28 15.22 -21.42
C LYS A 174 17.91 13.75 -21.61
N GLY A 175 18.71 12.84 -21.06
CA GLY A 175 18.42 11.41 -21.05
C GLY A 175 17.15 11.06 -20.27
N LEU A 176 16.95 11.66 -19.09
CA LEU A 176 15.75 11.46 -18.27
C LEU A 176 14.48 11.89 -19.02
N ILE A 177 14.52 13.05 -19.66
CA ILE A 177 13.42 13.61 -20.45
C ILE A 177 13.05 12.67 -21.60
N GLN A 178 14.03 12.10 -22.30
CA GLN A 178 13.81 11.22 -23.45
C GLN A 178 13.43 9.78 -23.06
N ALA A 179 14.10 9.22 -22.05
CA ALA A 179 13.95 7.83 -21.61
C ALA A 179 14.04 7.72 -20.08
N PRO A 180 12.97 8.10 -19.34
CA PRO A 180 13.00 8.19 -17.87
C PRO A 180 13.44 6.91 -17.15
N GLN A 181 13.11 5.75 -17.70
CA GLN A 181 13.42 4.45 -17.10
C GLN A 181 14.90 4.07 -17.26
N GLN A 182 15.54 4.44 -18.37
CA GLN A 182 16.93 4.07 -18.65
C GLN A 182 17.90 4.94 -17.86
N PHE A 183 17.54 6.21 -17.63
CA PHE A 183 18.39 7.18 -16.94
C PHE A 183 18.13 7.26 -15.42
N LEU A 184 17.16 6.51 -14.90
CA LEU A 184 16.86 6.50 -13.47
C LEU A 184 18.01 5.95 -12.61
N ALA A 185 18.61 4.82 -13.01
CA ALA A 185 19.70 4.22 -12.24
C ALA A 185 20.94 5.13 -12.14
N PRO A 186 21.46 5.69 -13.25
CA PRO A 186 22.52 6.70 -13.19
C PRO A 186 22.13 7.94 -12.36
N LEU A 187 20.87 8.37 -12.40
CA LEU A 187 20.39 9.51 -11.61
C LEU A 187 20.43 9.21 -10.11
N LEU A 188 19.97 8.02 -9.68
CA LEU A 188 19.97 7.61 -8.28
C LEU A 188 21.38 7.41 -7.69
N VAL A 189 22.37 7.08 -8.53
CA VAL A 189 23.77 7.00 -8.10
C VAL A 189 24.31 8.38 -7.71
N ASN A 190 23.89 9.42 -8.42
CA ASN A 190 24.37 10.79 -8.19
C ASN A 190 23.48 11.58 -7.24
N LEU A 191 22.19 11.24 -7.15
CA LEU A 191 21.20 11.88 -6.29
C LEU A 191 20.38 10.83 -5.51
N PRO A 192 20.96 10.18 -4.49
CA PRO A 192 20.30 9.11 -3.75
C PRO A 192 19.04 9.59 -3.01
N GLU A 193 18.99 10.87 -2.62
CA GLU A 193 17.83 11.52 -1.98
C GLU A 193 16.57 11.52 -2.85
N LEU A 194 16.71 11.32 -4.16
CA LEU A 194 15.57 11.16 -5.05
C LEU A 194 14.75 9.92 -4.70
N ALA A 195 15.38 8.87 -4.16
CA ALA A 195 14.67 7.67 -3.76
C ALA A 195 13.62 8.00 -2.69
N PRO A 196 12.36 7.57 -2.86
CA PRO A 196 11.36 7.71 -1.80
C PRO A 196 11.82 6.93 -0.57
N ALA A 197 11.39 7.38 0.60
CA ALA A 197 11.69 6.69 1.85
C ALA A 197 11.31 5.21 1.73
N SER A 198 12.25 4.33 2.05
CA SER A 198 12.08 2.88 1.94
C SER A 198 11.00 2.34 2.86
N GLN A 199 10.70 3.07 3.96
CA GLN A 199 9.65 2.74 4.90
C GLN A 199 8.44 3.67 4.74
N PRO A 200 7.20 3.13 4.77
CA PRO A 200 6.00 3.96 4.81
C PRO A 200 6.00 4.87 6.03
N SER A 201 5.37 6.04 5.92
CA SER A 201 5.26 6.98 7.04
C SER A 201 4.56 6.35 8.25
N ARG A 202 4.79 6.88 9.46
CA ARG A 202 4.13 6.35 10.68
C ARG A 202 2.60 6.33 10.56
N ALA A 203 2.00 7.38 10.00
CA ALA A 203 0.57 7.43 9.74
C ALA A 203 0.12 6.28 8.83
N GLN A 204 0.83 6.07 7.71
CA GLN A 204 0.55 4.95 6.80
C GLN A 204 0.74 3.60 7.49
N GLN A 205 1.78 3.43 8.31
CA GLN A 205 1.97 2.20 9.08
C GLN A 205 0.79 1.93 10.03
N TYR A 206 0.26 2.94 10.72
CA TYR A 206 -0.92 2.80 11.56
C TYR A 206 -2.13 2.35 10.74
N TYR A 207 -2.45 3.07 9.66
CA TYR A 207 -3.60 2.73 8.82
C TYR A 207 -3.45 1.33 8.20
N CYS A 208 -2.31 1.02 7.57
CA CYS A 208 -2.08 -0.28 6.94
C CYS A 208 -2.08 -1.45 7.93
N SER A 209 -1.76 -1.20 9.20
CA SER A 209 -1.74 -2.26 10.22
C SER A 209 -3.06 -2.42 10.95
N ALA A 210 -3.84 -1.35 11.14
CA ALA A 210 -5.12 -1.38 11.84
C ALA A 210 -6.29 -1.71 10.91
N LEU A 211 -6.29 -1.17 9.68
CA LEU A 211 -7.39 -1.29 8.74
C LEU A 211 -7.75 -2.74 8.40
N PRO A 212 -6.80 -3.67 8.16
CA PRO A 212 -7.16 -5.07 7.88
C PRO A 212 -7.93 -5.73 9.04
N TRP A 213 -7.54 -5.47 10.28
CA TRP A 213 -8.21 -6.00 11.47
C TRP A 213 -9.63 -5.47 11.61
N LEU A 214 -9.81 -4.16 11.45
CA LEU A 214 -11.11 -3.52 11.52
C LEU A 214 -12.02 -4.01 10.38
N LEU A 215 -11.55 -3.99 9.13
CA LEU A 215 -12.34 -4.40 7.99
C LEU A 215 -12.73 -5.87 8.09
N ILE A 216 -11.78 -6.78 8.34
CA ILE A 216 -12.08 -8.21 8.40
C ILE A 216 -12.98 -8.51 9.60
N GLY A 217 -12.68 -7.98 10.78
CA GLY A 217 -13.45 -8.30 11.98
C GLY A 217 -14.88 -7.73 11.95
N THR A 218 -15.06 -6.47 11.52
CA THR A 218 -16.39 -5.85 11.41
C THR A 218 -17.24 -6.49 10.31
N THR A 219 -16.68 -6.78 9.14
CA THR A 219 -17.39 -7.48 8.06
C THR A 219 -17.77 -8.91 8.48
N SER A 220 -16.85 -9.63 9.16
CA SER A 220 -17.14 -10.95 9.72
C SER A 220 -18.31 -10.90 10.70
N SER A 221 -18.30 -9.95 11.65
CA SER A 221 -19.40 -9.78 12.61
C SER A 221 -20.72 -9.46 11.91
N ALA A 222 -20.72 -8.58 10.90
CA ALA A 222 -21.93 -8.22 10.17
C ALA A 222 -22.54 -9.43 9.44
N ILE A 223 -21.69 -10.25 8.80
CA ILE A 223 -22.13 -11.45 8.07
C ILE A 223 -22.68 -12.50 9.04
N ILE A 224 -22.02 -12.72 10.19
CA ILE A 224 -22.51 -13.67 11.21
C ILE A 224 -23.86 -13.22 11.77
N GLY A 225 -24.09 -11.91 11.92
CA GLY A 225 -25.38 -11.38 12.40
C GLY A 225 -26.51 -11.42 11.38
N ALA A 226 -26.18 -11.38 10.08
CA ALA A 226 -27.18 -11.37 9.01
C ALA A 226 -27.66 -12.76 8.58
N LEU A 227 -26.88 -13.82 8.84
CA LEU A 227 -27.17 -15.18 8.39
C LEU A 227 -27.65 -16.08 9.53
N PRO A 228 -28.33 -17.21 9.21
CA PRO A 228 -28.74 -18.19 10.21
C PRO A 228 -27.53 -18.78 10.98
N PRO A 229 -27.74 -19.31 12.20
CA PRO A 229 -26.68 -19.49 13.20
C PRO A 229 -25.40 -20.21 12.77
N ILE A 230 -25.52 -21.31 12.03
CA ILE A 230 -24.36 -22.12 11.59
C ILE A 230 -23.79 -21.58 10.27
N TRP A 231 -24.65 -21.02 9.42
CA TRP A 231 -24.26 -20.54 8.10
C TRP A 231 -23.42 -19.27 8.17
N GLY A 232 -23.69 -18.38 9.12
CA GLY A 232 -22.90 -17.15 9.32
C GLY A 232 -21.40 -17.40 9.45
N GLY A 233 -21.01 -18.28 10.37
CA GLY A 233 -19.60 -18.61 10.61
C GLY A 233 -18.94 -19.31 9.41
N ILE A 234 -19.63 -20.27 8.79
CA ILE A 234 -19.12 -20.98 7.61
C ILE A 234 -18.93 -20.03 6.43
N THR A 235 -19.92 -19.16 6.16
CA THR A 235 -19.83 -18.16 5.09
C THR A 235 -18.66 -17.21 5.31
N VAL A 236 -18.41 -16.76 6.55
CA VAL A 236 -17.23 -15.95 6.86
C VAL A 236 -15.94 -16.71 6.54
N LEU A 237 -15.79 -17.95 7.02
CA LEU A 237 -14.57 -18.73 6.72
C LEU A 237 -14.34 -18.90 5.22
N VAL A 238 -15.39 -19.18 4.45
CA VAL A 238 -15.30 -19.27 2.98
C VAL A 238 -14.89 -17.92 2.37
N LEU A 239 -15.46 -16.81 2.81
CA LEU A 239 -15.08 -15.48 2.32
C LEU A 239 -13.64 -15.11 2.68
N LEU A 240 -13.15 -15.49 3.86
CA LEU A 240 -11.75 -15.29 4.25
C LEU A 240 -10.80 -16.13 3.40
N LEU A 241 -11.18 -17.37 3.05
CA LEU A 241 -10.44 -18.19 2.08
C LEU A 241 -10.42 -17.54 0.69
N LEU A 242 -11.57 -17.05 0.20
CA LEU A 242 -11.64 -16.36 -1.09
C LEU A 242 -10.81 -15.07 -1.09
N LEU A 243 -10.81 -14.32 0.01
CA LEU A 243 -9.95 -13.14 0.19
C LEU A 243 -8.46 -13.52 0.15
N ALA A 244 -8.07 -14.57 0.86
CA ALA A 244 -6.70 -15.09 0.82
C ALA A 244 -6.30 -15.57 -0.58
N TYR A 245 -7.21 -16.22 -1.31
CA TYR A 245 -7.00 -16.58 -2.71
C TYR A 245 -6.79 -15.34 -3.60
N GLY A 246 -7.59 -14.28 -3.41
CA GLY A 246 -7.46 -13.04 -4.16
C GLY A 246 -6.11 -12.34 -3.95
N ILE A 247 -5.58 -12.40 -2.72
CA ILE A 247 -4.29 -11.81 -2.33
C ILE A 247 -3.10 -12.62 -2.89
N HIS A 248 -3.11 -13.94 -2.71
CA HIS A 248 -1.95 -14.78 -3.03
C HIS A 248 -1.98 -15.40 -4.41
N ARG A 249 -3.16 -15.48 -5.04
CA ARG A 249 -3.43 -16.16 -6.32
C ARG A 249 -2.81 -17.56 -6.43
N SER A 250 -2.66 -18.24 -5.29
CA SER A 250 -2.02 -19.54 -5.19
C SER A 250 -2.72 -20.42 -4.17
N ALA A 251 -2.73 -21.73 -4.42
CA ALA A 251 -3.44 -22.70 -3.59
C ALA A 251 -2.72 -23.05 -2.28
N LYS A 252 -1.38 -22.86 -2.21
CA LYS A 252 -0.58 -23.22 -1.03
C LYS A 252 -0.99 -22.49 0.26
N PRO A 253 -1.03 -21.14 0.30
CA PRO A 253 -1.44 -20.43 1.52
C PRO A 253 -2.90 -20.69 1.87
N LEU A 254 -3.77 -20.90 0.87
CA LEU A 254 -5.16 -21.28 1.07
C LEU A 254 -5.28 -22.61 1.80
N ALA A 255 -4.56 -23.63 1.34
CA ALA A 255 -4.57 -24.96 1.93
C ALA A 255 -4.06 -24.94 3.37
N LEU A 256 -3.00 -24.17 3.65
CA LEU A 256 -2.49 -24.00 5.01
C LEU A 256 -3.53 -23.35 5.92
N LEU A 257 -4.18 -22.25 5.49
CA LEU A 257 -5.26 -21.61 6.27
C LEU A 257 -6.42 -22.58 6.53
N ALA A 258 -6.88 -23.28 5.49
CA ALA A 258 -7.97 -24.23 5.61
C ALA A 258 -7.64 -25.37 6.59
N ILE A 259 -6.43 -25.95 6.49
CA ILE A 259 -5.96 -26.99 7.41
C ILE A 259 -5.88 -26.44 8.83
N SER A 260 -5.29 -25.26 9.04
CA SER A 260 -5.19 -24.64 10.37
C SER A 260 -6.56 -24.40 11.00
N TRP A 261 -7.55 -23.96 10.23
CA TRP A 261 -8.89 -23.72 10.76
C TRP A 261 -9.64 -25.03 11.02
N LEU A 262 -9.49 -26.03 10.15
CA LEU A 262 -10.04 -27.37 10.37
C LEU A 262 -9.46 -28.00 11.63
N THR A 263 -8.14 -27.94 11.84
CA THR A 263 -7.52 -28.48 13.06
C THR A 263 -8.00 -27.75 14.31
N CYS A 264 -8.14 -26.41 14.27
CA CYS A 264 -8.75 -25.63 15.33
C CYS A 264 -10.18 -26.11 15.65
N GLY A 265 -11.05 -26.22 14.64
CA GLY A 265 -12.43 -26.65 14.84
C GLY A 265 -12.54 -28.09 15.39
N LEU A 266 -11.74 -29.01 14.86
CA LEU A 266 -11.69 -30.40 15.32
C LEU A 266 -11.17 -30.51 16.75
N LEU A 267 -10.15 -29.73 17.13
CA LEU A 267 -9.61 -29.73 18.48
C LEU A 267 -10.64 -29.26 19.51
N ALA A 268 -11.43 -28.24 19.17
CA ALA A 268 -12.55 -27.79 20.00
C ALA A 268 -13.64 -28.87 20.15
N GLN A 269 -13.92 -29.63 19.10
CA GLN A 269 -14.86 -30.76 19.18
C GLN A 269 -14.31 -31.88 20.07
N LEU A 270 -13.01 -32.21 19.95
CA LEU A 270 -12.39 -33.25 20.76
C LEU A 270 -12.43 -32.94 22.27
N THR A 271 -12.25 -31.67 22.65
CA THR A 271 -12.37 -31.26 24.06
C THR A 271 -13.78 -31.39 24.64
N HIS A 272 -14.81 -31.59 23.81
CA HIS A 272 -16.15 -31.92 24.31
C HIS A 272 -16.28 -33.41 24.69
N TRP A 273 -15.38 -34.26 24.21
CA TRP A 273 -15.40 -35.72 24.42
C TRP A 273 -14.43 -36.21 25.50
N ILE A 274 -13.56 -35.32 26.01
CA ILE A 274 -12.62 -35.56 27.11
C ILE A 274 -13.20 -34.93 28.38
#